data_AF-A0A4P5QJY8-F1
#
_entry.id   AF-A0A4P5QJY8-F1
#
_cell.length_a   1.000
_cell.length_b   1.000
_cell.length_c   1.000
_cell.angle_alpha   90.00
_cell.angle_beta   90.00
_cell.angle_gamma   90.00
#
_symmetry.space_group_name_H-M   'P 1'
#
loop_
_entity.id
_entity.type
_entity.pdbx_description
1 polymer ?
#
loop_
_entity_poly.entity_id
_entity_poly.type
_entity_poly.pdbx_seq_one_letter_code
_entity_poly.pdbx_strand_id
1 'polypeptide(L)' 'MKYVGTPWDALQEVAATPERWRLRPDIFEGCRARVFQSHLIIYRVHERAVQISRILHGAMNLHEHMPHDFFGNE' A
#
# COMPACT_ATOMS: atom_id res chain seq x y z
N MET A 1 -4.06 -2.61 -27.81
CA MET A 1 -3.72 -3.03 -26.43
C MET A 1 -4.64 -2.29 -25.47
N LYS A 2 -5.58 -2.97 -24.80
CA LYS A 2 -6.33 -2.37 -23.69
C LYS A 2 -5.40 -2.31 -22.48
N TYR A 3 -5.15 -1.12 -21.93
CA TYR A 3 -4.55 -1.02 -20.60
C TYR A 3 -5.51 -1.68 -19.61
N VAL A 4 -5.16 -2.87 -19.12
CA VAL A 4 -5.97 -3.59 -18.14
C VAL A 4 -5.72 -2.95 -16.78
N GLY A 5 -6.56 -1.98 -16.43
CA GLY A 5 -6.53 -1.25 -15.17
C GLY A 5 -5.39 -0.24 -15.05
N THR A 6 -5.66 0.81 -14.28
CA THR A 6 -4.73 1.87 -13.89
C THR A 6 -4.37 1.75 -12.41
N PRO A 7 -3.27 2.35 -11.95
CA PRO A 7 -2.99 2.49 -10.52
C PRO A 7 -4.16 3.15 -9.76
N TRP A 8 -4.94 3.99 -10.42
CA TRP A 8 -6.13 4.61 -9.83
C TRP A 8 -7.23 3.59 -9.50
N ASP A 9 -7.53 2.68 -10.42
CA ASP A 9 -8.48 1.59 -10.16
C ASP A 9 -8.01 0.75 -8.96
N ALA A 10 -6.69 0.56 -8.86
CA ALA A 10 -6.13 -0.16 -7.73
C ALA A 10 -6.31 0.59 -6.40
N LEU A 11 -6.18 1.92 -6.39
CA LEU A 11 -6.46 2.72 -5.20
C LEU A 11 -7.95 2.68 -4.84
N GLN A 12 -8.85 2.71 -5.83
CA GLN A 12 -10.29 2.65 -5.60
C GLN A 12 -10.73 1.33 -4.94
N GLU A 13 -10.22 0.17 -5.39
CA GLU A 13 -10.60 -1.08 -4.71
C GLU A 13 -10.00 -1.17 -3.30
N VAL A 14 -8.82 -0.58 -3.07
CA VAL A 14 -8.25 -0.49 -1.71
C VAL A 14 -9.16 0.37 -0.84
N ALA A 15 -9.61 1.52 -1.33
CA ALA A 15 -10.54 2.38 -0.59
C ALA A 15 -11.89 1.68 -0.32
N ALA A 16 -12.39 0.89 -1.27
CA ALA A 16 -13.68 0.21 -1.14
C ALA A 16 -13.65 -0.98 -0.16
N THR A 17 -12.53 -1.72 -0.12
CA THR A 17 -12.39 -2.94 0.69
C THR A 17 -11.00 -3.06 1.32
N PRO A 18 -10.61 -2.12 2.21
CA PRO A 18 -9.23 -2.00 2.65
C PRO A 18 -8.74 -3.18 3.50
N GLU A 19 -9.65 -3.95 4.09
CA GLU A 19 -9.29 -5.12 4.89
C GLU A 19 -9.05 -6.38 4.05
N ARG A 20 -9.30 -6.32 2.73
CA ARG A 20 -9.23 -7.46 1.81
C ARG A 20 -7.81 -8.03 1.66
N TRP A 21 -6.78 -7.18 1.73
CA TRP A 21 -5.40 -7.62 1.53
C TRP A 21 -4.71 -7.97 2.84
N ARG A 22 -3.80 -8.94 2.80
CA ARG A 22 -3.10 -9.47 3.97
C ARG A 22 -2.34 -8.38 4.74
N LEU A 23 -2.39 -8.46 6.06
CA LEU A 23 -1.52 -7.69 6.95
C LEU A 23 -0.05 -8.09 6.76
N ARG A 24 0.83 -7.09 6.79
CA ARG A 24 2.28 -7.20 6.65
C ARG A 24 2.97 -6.45 7.79
N PRO A 25 2.80 -6.93 9.05
CA PRO A 25 3.40 -6.30 10.22
C PRO A 25 4.93 -6.30 10.17
N ASP A 26 5.53 -7.14 9.33
CA ASP A 26 6.96 -7.18 9.03
C ASP A 26 7.50 -5.93 8.31
N ILE A 27 6.62 -5.13 7.71
CA ILE A 27 6.98 -3.83 7.12
C ILE A 27 6.81 -2.73 8.19
N PHE A 28 5.62 -2.66 8.77
CA PHE A 28 5.27 -1.86 9.95
C PHE A 28 3.90 -2.27 10.49
N GLU A 29 3.57 -1.86 11.71
CA GLU A 29 2.32 -2.22 12.38
C GLU A 29 1.07 -1.75 11.62
N GLY A 30 0.08 -2.65 11.49
CA GLY A 30 -1.18 -2.36 10.80
C GLY A 30 -1.04 -2.19 9.27
N CYS A 31 0.15 -2.37 8.71
CA CYS A 31 0.40 -2.32 7.28
C CYS A 31 -0.32 -3.44 6.53
N ARG A 32 -0.80 -3.11 5.33
CA ARG A 32 -1.28 -4.03 4.31
C ARG A 32 -0.59 -3.72 2.99
N ALA A 33 -0.47 -4.74 2.16
CA ALA A 33 0.18 -4.60 0.86
C ALA A 33 -0.68 -5.20 -0.24
N ARG A 34 -0.91 -4.41 -1.29
CA ARG A 34 -1.56 -4.85 -2.52
C ARG A 34 -0.54 -4.84 -3.65
N VAL A 35 -0.38 -5.97 -4.32
CA VAL A 35 0.32 -6.03 -5.61
C VAL A 35 -0.67 -5.66 -6.72
N PHE A 36 -0.28 -4.75 -7.60
CA PHE A 36 -1.00 -4.38 -8.80
C PHE A 36 -0.02 -4.27 -9.96
N GLN A 37 -0.08 -5.20 -10.90
CA GLN A 37 0.91 -5.34 -11.98
C GLN A 37 2.34 -5.36 -11.39
N SER A 38 3.21 -4.46 -11.86
CA SER A 38 4.58 -4.32 -11.35
C SER A 38 4.69 -3.36 -10.17
N HIS A 39 3.60 -2.97 -9.52
CA HIS A 39 3.60 -2.05 -8.38
C HIS A 39 3.12 -2.72 -7.10
N LEU A 40 3.67 -2.28 -5.98
CA LEU A 40 3.28 -2.62 -4.62
C LEU A 40 2.71 -1.37 -3.95
N ILE A 41 1.42 -1.40 -3.66
CA ILE A 41 0.70 -0.37 -2.92
C ILE A 41 0.71 -0.77 -1.45
N ILE A 42 1.35 0.05 -0.63
CA ILE A 42 1.56 -0.15 0.80
C ILE A 42 0.70 0.87 1.53
N TYR A 43 -0.13 0.40 2.44
CA TYR A 43 -1.11 1.25 3.12
C TYR A 43 -1.46 0.71 4.50
N ARG A 44 -2.14 1.52 5.32
CA ARG A 44 -2.81 1.07 6.55
C ARG A 44 -4.22 1.63 6.61
N VAL A 45 -5.05 0.97 7.40
CA VAL A 45 -6.38 1.50 7.78
C VAL A 45 -6.18 2.26 9.08
N HIS A 46 -6.52 3.54 9.09
CA HIS A 46 -6.43 4.39 10.27
C HIS A 46 -7.75 5.12 10.46
N GLU A 47 -8.37 4.93 11.64
CA GLU A 47 -9.69 5.45 11.99
C GLU A 47 -10.76 5.09 10.94
N ARG A 48 -11.06 6.01 10.02
CA ARG A 48 -12.08 5.87 8.96
C ARG A 48 -11.52 6.09 7.56
N ALA A 49 -10.19 6.04 7.41
CA ALA A 49 -9.51 6.31 6.16
C ALA A 49 -8.45 5.26 5.83
N VAL A 50 -8.19 5.11 4.54
CA VAL A 50 -7.03 4.39 4.03
C VAL A 50 -5.89 5.40 3.88
N GLN A 51 -4.79 5.16 4.58
CA GLN A 51 -3.57 5.93 4.42
C GLN A 51 -2.62 5.17 3.50
N ILE A 52 -2.42 5.67 2.29
CA ILE A 52 -1.44 5.11 1.35
C ILE A 52 -0.05 5.59 1.79
N SER A 53 0.74 4.68 2.33
CA SER A 53 2.11 4.97 2.76
C SER A 53 3.02 5.15 1.55
N ARG A 54 3.00 4.20 0.59
CA ARG A 54 3.84 4.22 -0.61
C ARG A 54 3.22 3.43 -1.75
N ILE A 55 3.61 3.77 -2.97
CA ILE A 55 3.44 2.93 -4.16
C ILE A 55 4.83 2.74 -4.75
N LEU A 56 5.35 1.51 -4.68
CA LEU A 56 6.69 1.18 -5.15
C LEU A 56 6.60 0.29 -6.39
N HIS A 57 7.60 0.34 -7.27
CA HIS A 57 7.76 -0.72 -8.26
C HIS A 57 8.25 -2.00 -7.55
N GLY A 58 7.77 -3.17 -7.97
CA GLY A 58 8.05 -4.46 -7.31
C GLY A 58 9.51 -4.90 -7.37
N ALA A 59 10.32 -4.27 -8.24
CA ALA A 59 11.77 -4.46 -8.31
C ALA A 59 12.55 -3.58 -7.31
N MET A 60 11.88 -2.66 -6.59
CA MET A 60 12.53 -1.79 -5.62
C MET A 60 12.70 -2.50 -4.28
N ASN A 61 13.83 -2.25 -3.60
CA ASN A 61 14.06 -2.74 -2.26
C ASN A 61 13.14 -2.03 -1.27
N LEU A 62 12.19 -2.79 -0.72
CA LEU A 62 11.19 -2.28 0.21
C LEU A 62 11.80 -1.56 1.41
N HIS A 63 12.82 -2.15 2.04
CA HIS A 63 13.45 -1.62 3.25
C HIS A 63 14.21 -0.30 3.02
N GLU A 64 14.70 -0.05 1.81
CA GLU A 64 15.43 1.18 1.48
C GLU A 64 14.49 2.37 1.20
N HIS A 65 13.23 2.07 0.85
CA HIS A 65 12.24 3.07 0.41
C HIS A 65 11.09 3.30 1.39
N MET A 66 11.12 2.61 2.52
CA MET A 66 10.25 2.84 3.66
C MET A 66 11.01 3.68 4.69
N PRO A 67 10.81 5.02 4.73
CA PRO A 67 11.47 5.85 5.73
C PRO A 67 11.04 5.45 7.15
N HIS A 68 12.01 5.44 8.06
CA HIS A 68 11.83 5.10 9.47
C HIS A 68 10.82 6.03 10.18
N ASP A 69 10.64 7.25 9.68
CA ASP A 69 9.89 8.34 10.33
C ASP A 69 8.51 8.66 9.71
N PHE A 70 7.98 7.83 8.79
CA PHE A 70 6.61 8.06 8.28
C PHE A 70 5.52 7.70 9.29
N PHE A 71 5.91 7.18 10.45
CA PHE A 71 5.07 6.93 11.59
C PHE A 71 5.17 8.15 12.50
N GLY A 72 4.15 9.01 12.45
CA GLY A 72 3.99 10.02 13.49
C GLY A 72 3.97 9.32 14.84
N ASN A 73 4.94 9.66 15.68
CA ASN A 73 4.70 9.73 17.11
C ASN A 73 3.49 10.67 17.28
N GLU A 74 2.50 10.22 18.05
CA GLU A 74 1.53 11.13 18.67
C GLU A 74 2.24 12.24 19.45
#